data_AF-A0A1H8HL04-F1
#
_entry.id   AF-A0A1H8HL04-F1
#
_cell.length_a   1.000
_cell.length_b   1.000
_cell.length_c   1.000
_cell.angle_alpha   90.00
_cell.angle_beta   90.00
_cell.angle_gamma   90.00
#
_symmetry.space_group_name_H-M   'P 1'
#
loop_
_entity.id
_entity.type
_entity.pdbx_description
1 polymer ?
#
loop_
_entity_poly.entity_id
_entity_poly.type
_entity_poly.pdbx_seq_one_letter_code
_entity_poly.pdbx_strand_id
1 'polypeptide(L)' 'MCSNNSITKILGISDKNLKIISSDYKNIKGIRYMVIDAQITYIPKVCTKCGC' A
#
# COMPACT_ATOMS: atom_id res chain seq x y z
N MET A 1 20.58 -14.79 -6.28
CA MET A 1 19.69 -13.83 -6.99
C MET A 1 18.42 -13.70 -6.17
N CYS A 2 18.41 -12.76 -5.22
CA CYS A 2 17.27 -12.58 -4.33
C CYS A 2 16.11 -12.01 -5.13
N SER A 3 15.04 -12.79 -5.25
CA SER A 3 13.81 -12.45 -5.92
C SER A 3 13.28 -11.11 -5.38
N ASN A 4 13.16 -10.13 -6.27
CA ASN A 4 12.34 -8.94 -6.06
C ASN A 4 10.87 -9.39 -5.98
N ASN A 5 10.47 -9.99 -4.86
CA ASN A 5 9.07 -10.12 -4.53
C ASN A 5 8.55 -8.70 -4.30
N SER A 6 7.77 -8.19 -5.26
CA SER A 6 7.10 -6.91 -5.10
C SER A 6 6.32 -6.92 -3.79
N ILE A 7 6.32 -5.78 -3.07
CA ILE A 7 5.61 -5.68 -1.79
C ILE A 7 4.13 -6.08 -1.91
N THR A 8 3.55 -5.89 -3.11
CA THR A 8 2.20 -6.33 -3.49
C THR A 8 2.02 -7.85 -3.43
N LYS A 9 3.04 -8.65 -3.77
CA LYS A 9 3.06 -10.11 -3.56
C LYS A 9 3.30 -10.48 -2.09
N ILE A 10 4.15 -9.74 -1.37
CA ILE A 10 4.48 -10.02 0.04
C ILE A 10 3.28 -9.75 0.96
N LEU A 11 2.55 -8.66 0.72
CA LEU A 11 1.39 -8.27 1.51
C LEU A 11 0.09 -8.92 1.01
N GLY A 12 0.11 -9.59 -0.14
CA GLY A 12 -1.09 -10.17 -0.78
C GLY A 12 -2.09 -9.13 -1.30
N ILE A 13 -1.70 -7.86 -1.35
CA ILE A 13 -2.59 -6.76 -1.73
C ILE A 13 -2.47 -6.49 -3.23
N SER A 14 -3.06 -7.39 -4.02
CA SER A 14 -3.38 -7.15 -5.43
C SER A 14 -4.69 -6.36 -5.51
N ASP A 15 -4.71 -5.15 -4.92
CA ASP A 15 -5.90 -4.33 -4.94
C ASP A 15 -5.77 -3.22 -5.98
N LYS A 16 -6.68 -3.20 -6.97
CA LYS A 16 -6.82 -2.11 -7.95
C LYS A 16 -7.04 -0.74 -7.29
N ASN A 17 -7.48 -0.76 -6.04
CA ASN A 17 -7.71 0.40 -5.22
C ASN A 17 -6.48 0.78 -4.38
N LEU A 18 -5.34 0.10 -4.48
CA LEU A 18 -4.13 0.47 -3.75
C LEU A 18 -3.06 0.99 -4.72
N LYS A 19 -2.78 2.30 -4.64
CA LYS A 19 -1.79 2.97 -5.47
C LYS A 19 -0.55 3.30 -4.62
N ILE A 20 0.59 2.71 -4.96
CA ILE A 20 1.87 3.09 -4.34
C ILE A 20 2.23 4.50 -4.81
N ILE A 21 2.49 5.40 -3.86
CA ILE A 21 2.86 6.79 -4.11
C ILE A 21 4.38 6.93 -4.13
N SER A 22 5.06 6.31 -3.16
CA SER A 22 6.51 6.37 -3.02
C SER A 22 7.06 5.16 -2.28
N SER A 23 8.35 4.93 -2.47
CA SER A 23 9.13 3.98 -1.70
C SER A 23 10.46 4.63 -1.39
N ASP A 24 10.78 4.77 -0.10
CA ASP A 24 12.04 5.39 0.32
C ASP A 24 12.55 4.76 1.62
N TYR A 25 13.84 4.87 1.86
CA TYR A 25 14.44 4.44 3.10
C TYR A 25 14.36 5.54 4.16
N LYS A 26 13.70 5.26 5.27
CA LYS A 26 13.59 6.19 6.41
C LYS A 26 14.20 5.58 7.66
N ASN A 27 14.87 6.40 8.46
CA ASN A 27 15.36 5.99 9.77
C ASN A 27 14.26 6.23 10.82
N ILE A 28 13.75 5.15 11.42
CA ILE A 28 12.70 5.19 12.44
C ILE A 28 13.30 4.61 13.72
N LYS A 29 13.39 5.42 14.77
CA LYS A 29 14.00 5.03 16.06
C LYS A 29 15.42 4.42 15.91
N GLY A 30 16.23 4.98 14.99
CA GLY A 30 17.60 4.54 14.75
C GLY A 30 17.75 3.30 13.87
N ILE A 31 16.65 2.69 13.43
CA ILE A 31 16.66 1.53 12.51
C ILE A 31 16.23 2.01 11.11
N ARG A 32 16.96 1.56 10.09
CA ARG A 32 16.67 1.90 8.69
C ARG A 32 15.60 0.96 8.14
N TYR A 33 14.45 1.53 7.77
CA TYR A 33 13.35 0.80 7.16
C TYR A 33 13.15 1.24 5.71
N MET A 34 12.75 0.32 4.85
CA MET A 34 12.12 0.67 3.59
C MET A 34 10.66 0.99 3.89
N VAL A 35 10.29 2.25 3.73
CA VAL A 35 8.92 2.74 3.93
C VAL A 35 8.24 2.88 2.58
N ILE A 36 7.03 2.34 2.48
CA ILE A 36 6.20 2.43 1.27
C ILE A 36 4.97 3.22 1.64
N ASP A 37 4.81 4.37 0.98
CA ASP A 37 3.62 5.20 1.13
C ASP A 37 2.65 4.80 0.02
N ALA A 38 1.41 4.47 0.39
CA ALA A 38 0.38 4.03 -0.54
C ALA A 38 -0.96 4.71 -0.25
N GLN A 39 -1.71 5.02 -1.31
CA GLN A 39 -3.05 5.56 -1.23
C GLN A 39 -4.06 4.44 -1.50
N ILE A 40 -5.05 4.32 -0.62
CA ILE A 40 -6.20 3.45 -0.82
C ILE A 40 -7.33 4.29 -1.43
N THR A 41 -7.69 4.00 -2.68
CA THR A 41 -8.82 4.58 -3.40
C THR A 41 -10.00 3.63 -3.36
N TYR A 42 -10.67 3.52 -2.22
CA TYR A 42 -11.92 2.79 -2.12
C TYR A 42 -13.08 3.71 -2.51
N ILE A 43 -13.76 3.40 -3.62
CA ILE A 43 -15.05 3.99 -3.94
C ILE A 43 -16.11 2.96 -3.53
N PRO A 44 -16.95 3.27 -2.51
CA PRO A 44 -18.06 2.40 -2.16
C PRO A 44 -18.97 2.22 -3.37
N LYS A 45 -19.42 0.97 -3.64
CA LYS A 45 -20.48 0.74 -4.64
C LYS A 45 -21.81 1.38 -4.24
N VAL A 46 -21.97 1.63 -2.95
CA VAL A 46 -23.17 2.15 -2.31
C VAL A 46 -22.70 3.10 -1.21
N CYS A 47 -23.25 4.30 -1.16
CA CYS A 47 -23.00 5.25 -0.09
C CYS A 47 -23.37 4.64 1.25
N THR A 48 -22.40 4.59 2.16
CA THR A 48 -22.56 4.07 3.52
C THR A 48 -23.56 4.86 4.36
N LYS A 49 -23.99 6.04 3.90
CA LYS A 49 -24.94 6.91 4.59
C LYS A 49 -26.39 6.74 4.12
N CYS A 50 -26.63 6.59 2.80
CA CYS A 50 -28.00 6.46 2.25
C CYS A 50 -28.35 5.05 1.75
N GLY A 51 -27.39 4.14 1.59
CA GLY A 51 -27.67 2.85 0.97
C GLY A 51 -27.98 2.94 -0.53
N CYS A 52 -27.72 4.11 -1.12
CA CYS A 52 -27.75 4.41 -2.54
C CYS A 52 -26.30 4.48 -3.05
#